data_AF-A0A1B0FQ31-F1
#
_entry.id   AF-A0A1B0FQ31-F1
#
_cell.length_a   1.000
_cell.length_b   1.000
_cell.length_c   1.000
_cell.angle_alpha   90.00
_cell.angle_beta   90.00
_cell.angle_gamma   90.00
#
_symmetry.space_group_name_H-M   'P 1'
#
loop_
_entity.id
_entity.type
_entity.pdbx_description
1 polymer ?
#
loop_
_entity_poly.entity_id
_entity_poly.type
_entity_poly.pdbx_seq_one_letter_code
_entity_poly.pdbx_strand_id
1 'polypeptide(L)'
;MLRVNTSNFVPKYISGHWVWNEEKQKFLFDCRKEASKEAKKDEFMMTNGFKFSTTLNQLHELIYRQEFARPPISYDSDVIITQDVKNLVAFLAPSTLFTKSLVEFINTETVAFFLKALIVYFQYFLQVVEFILIQRDEITGEKAILLNAENPDMQRAFSAHLQQYRLLVARQYSSIILGEGDTKKFYHIKPIVNISRSSFDDSFHEAFLAYCTQVVWITLHRRAYDVIDMEMNRLFRSEHFKLTHYPKYHFTKPEAQTLYGPNYKICNYRTQNSPLIQELTKVDKHNLPILYIGKRKYRGNDLRIMQIELEYMVDSAQMCLIGFNLGILGHPKKLYNTLLKLDWQAVRKNNFSATYDPFGIFRQPHLEIPSLDEEKLRHYCETYESLYQVKRRSEFWNPSMIRKWKKRDKIVQYFEAEGVISDVLVKCMKEVADTSEGPSVEEIVKKFLDEKAKLRKEKA
;
A
#
# COMPACT_ATOMS: atom_id res chain seq x y z
N MET A 1 -10.43 -13.78 -17.12
CA MET A 1 -9.87 -14.24 -15.83
C MET A 1 -9.96 -15.75 -15.81
N LEU A 2 -8.84 -16.47 -15.73
CA LEU A 2 -8.86 -17.94 -15.54
C LEU A 2 -9.35 -18.21 -14.11
N ARG A 3 -10.58 -18.71 -14.01
CA ARG A 3 -11.19 -19.15 -12.75
C ARG A 3 -10.81 -20.62 -12.57
N VAL A 4 -9.81 -20.91 -11.76
CA VAL A 4 -9.51 -22.30 -11.40
C VAL A 4 -10.27 -22.58 -10.12
N ASN A 5 -11.44 -23.20 -10.24
CA ASN A 5 -12.22 -23.66 -9.10
C ASN A 5 -11.82 -25.11 -8.75
N THR A 6 -11.45 -25.34 -7.50
CA THR A 6 -11.17 -26.67 -6.94
C THR A 6 -12.35 -27.27 -6.19
N SER A 7 -13.45 -26.52 -5.96
CA SER A 7 -14.63 -27.03 -5.27
C SER A 7 -15.58 -27.79 -6.20
N ASN A 8 -16.22 -28.83 -5.66
CA ASN A 8 -17.26 -29.61 -6.36
C ASN A 8 -18.65 -28.96 -6.30
N PHE A 9 -18.79 -27.81 -5.62
CA PHE A 9 -20.08 -27.19 -5.32
C PHE A 9 -20.60 -26.27 -6.43
N VAL A 10 -19.72 -25.79 -7.32
CA VAL A 10 -20.07 -24.93 -8.47
C VAL A 10 -19.62 -25.65 -9.74
N PRO A 11 -20.40 -25.61 -10.85
CA PRO A 11 -19.97 -26.19 -12.12
C PRO A 11 -18.56 -25.74 -12.48
N LYS A 12 -17.67 -26.70 -12.79
CA LYS A 12 -16.30 -26.42 -13.24
C LYS A 12 -16.35 -25.66 -14.57
N TYR A 13 -16.40 -24.34 -14.51
CA TYR A 13 -16.26 -23.49 -15.68
C TYR A 13 -14.83 -23.60 -16.18
N ILE A 14 -14.63 -24.39 -17.23
CA ILE A 14 -13.35 -24.43 -17.93
C ILE A 14 -13.28 -23.16 -18.76
N SER A 15 -12.43 -22.21 -18.37
CA SER A 15 -12.24 -21.00 -19.16
C SER A 15 -11.47 -21.32 -20.44
N GLY A 16 -12.08 -20.98 -21.57
CA GLY A 16 -11.53 -21.16 -22.90
C GLY A 16 -12.20 -20.18 -23.86
N HIS A 17 -11.85 -20.28 -25.13
CA HIS A 17 -12.54 -19.56 -26.20
C HIS A 17 -12.77 -20.53 -27.35
N TRP A 18 -13.82 -20.27 -28.12
CA TRP A 18 -14.11 -21.05 -29.30
C TRP A 18 -13.22 -20.54 -30.43
N VAL A 19 -12.37 -21.42 -30.94
CA VAL A 19 -11.51 -21.14 -32.09
C VAL A 19 -12.05 -21.94 -33.26
N TRP A 20 -12.19 -21.26 -34.40
CA TRP A 20 -12.54 -21.93 -35.65
C TRP A 20 -11.34 -22.75 -36.12
N ASN A 21 -11.52 -24.06 -36.31
CA ASN A 21 -10.50 -24.92 -36.88
C ASN A 21 -10.85 -25.22 -38.34
N GLU A 22 -10.08 -24.65 -39.26
CA GLU A 22 -10.32 -24.75 -40.71
C GLU A 22 -10.19 -26.18 -41.25
N GLU A 23 -9.24 -26.97 -40.74
CA GLU A 23 -9.02 -28.35 -41.17
C GLU A 23 -10.17 -29.28 -40.80
N LYS A 24 -10.80 -29.05 -39.64
CA LYS A 24 -11.87 -29.89 -39.09
C LYS A 24 -13.26 -29.30 -39.32
N GLN A 25 -13.36 -28.14 -39.96
CA GLN A 25 -14.61 -27.41 -40.26
C GLN A 25 -15.55 -27.34 -39.06
N LYS A 26 -15.01 -27.08 -37.87
CA LYS A 26 -15.79 -27.00 -36.63
C LYS A 26 -15.16 -26.06 -35.61
N PHE A 27 -16.01 -25.52 -34.75
CA PHE A 27 -15.57 -24.80 -33.56
C PHE A 27 -14.98 -25.80 -32.57
N LEU A 28 -13.72 -25.59 -32.21
CA LEU A 28 -13.06 -26.30 -31.11
C LEU A 28 -13.01 -25.38 -29.90
N PHE A 29 -13.43 -25.89 -28.76
CA PHE A 29 -13.27 -25.19 -27.50
C PHE A 29 -11.83 -25.36 -27.03
N ASP A 30 -11.02 -24.31 -27.21
CA ASP A 30 -9.65 -24.30 -26.76
C ASP A 30 -9.60 -24.10 -25.24
N CYS A 31 -9.53 -25.24 -24.53
CA CYS A 31 -9.31 -25.28 -23.09
C CYS A 31 -7.86 -24.90 -22.79
N ARG A 32 -7.65 -23.77 -22.14
CA ARG A 32 -6.32 -23.34 -21.67
C ARG A 32 -5.76 -24.23 -20.54
N LYS A 33 -5.47 -25.49 -20.82
CA LYS A 33 -4.92 -26.46 -19.85
C LYS A 33 -3.52 -26.06 -19.39
N GLU A 34 -2.71 -25.43 -20.24
CA GLU A 34 -1.38 -24.93 -19.87
C GLU A 34 -1.45 -23.69 -18.97
N ALA A 35 -2.33 -22.74 -19.28
CA ALA A 35 -2.59 -21.60 -18.39
C ALA A 35 -3.18 -22.04 -17.02
N SER A 36 -3.81 -23.22 -16.93
CA SER A 36 -4.25 -23.78 -15.65
C SER A 36 -3.11 -24.36 -14.81
N LYS A 37 -1.99 -24.79 -15.43
CA LYS A 37 -0.77 -25.22 -14.72
C LYS A 37 0.05 -24.01 -14.25
N GLU A 38 0.08 -22.93 -15.03
CA GLU A 38 0.65 -21.64 -14.62
C GLU A 38 -0.20 -20.97 -13.53
N ALA A 39 -1.54 -20.98 -13.66
CA ALA A 39 -2.44 -20.48 -12.62
C ALA A 39 -2.34 -21.25 -11.29
N LYS A 40 -1.97 -22.54 -11.32
CA LYS A 40 -1.66 -23.33 -10.11
C LYS A 40 -0.35 -22.91 -9.44
N LYS A 41 0.63 -22.40 -10.19
CA LYS A 41 1.84 -21.79 -9.62
C LYS A 41 1.55 -20.40 -9.04
N ASP A 42 0.52 -19.71 -9.55
CA ASP A 42 0.13 -18.37 -9.15
C ASP A 42 -0.88 -18.31 -7.98
N GLU A 43 -1.39 -19.42 -7.44
CA GLU A 43 -2.43 -19.41 -6.39
C GLU A 43 -2.02 -18.63 -5.13
N PHE A 44 -0.73 -18.68 -4.81
CA PHE A 44 -0.16 -18.02 -3.64
C PHE A 44 1.07 -17.21 -4.00
N MET A 45 1.18 -16.04 -3.42
CA MET A 45 2.39 -15.24 -3.45
C MET A 45 3.12 -15.38 -2.12
N MET A 46 4.41 -15.69 -2.20
CA MET A 46 5.28 -15.83 -1.04
C MET A 46 5.79 -14.45 -0.62
N THR A 47 5.58 -14.07 0.64
CA THR A 47 6.06 -12.81 1.21
C THR A 47 6.59 -13.06 2.61
N ASN A 48 7.89 -12.84 2.83
CA ASN A 48 8.59 -13.15 4.09
C ASN A 48 8.24 -14.55 4.67
N GLY A 49 8.17 -15.57 3.81
CA GLY A 49 7.82 -16.94 4.22
C GLY A 49 6.32 -17.23 4.39
N PHE A 50 5.44 -16.23 4.24
CA PHE A 50 3.99 -16.40 4.30
C PHE A 50 3.35 -16.56 2.92
N LYS A 51 2.36 -17.45 2.80
CA LYS A 51 1.59 -17.72 1.58
C LYS A 51 0.34 -16.86 1.52
N PHE A 52 0.37 -15.76 0.78
CA PHE A 52 -0.80 -14.92 0.54
C PHE A 52 -1.59 -15.43 -0.64
N SER A 53 -2.91 -15.57 -0.50
CA SER A 53 -3.76 -15.96 -1.63
C SER A 53 -3.80 -14.84 -2.68
N THR A 54 -3.60 -15.16 -3.96
CA THR A 54 -3.66 -14.15 -5.05
C THR A 54 -5.02 -14.12 -5.74
N THR A 55 -5.81 -15.18 -5.55
CA THR A 55 -7.13 -15.38 -6.13
C THR A 55 -8.18 -15.60 -5.05
N LEU A 56 -9.43 -15.24 -5.33
CA LEU A 56 -10.58 -15.53 -4.49
C LEU A 56 -11.51 -16.49 -5.21
N ASN A 57 -11.99 -17.51 -4.50
CA ASN A 57 -13.12 -18.31 -4.97
C ASN A 57 -14.42 -17.48 -4.88
N GLN A 58 -15.45 -17.83 -5.65
CA GLN A 58 -16.75 -17.14 -5.64
C GLN A 58 -17.35 -17.09 -4.23
N LEU A 59 -17.26 -18.19 -3.48
CA LEU A 59 -17.72 -18.24 -2.09
C LEU A 59 -16.97 -17.22 -1.22
N HIS A 60 -15.64 -17.24 -1.26
CA HIS A 60 -14.80 -16.31 -0.51
C HIS A 60 -15.01 -14.86 -0.93
N GLU A 61 -15.26 -14.61 -2.21
CA GLU A 61 -15.59 -13.30 -2.74
C GLU A 61 -16.92 -12.78 -2.17
N LEU A 62 -17.94 -13.64 -2.08
CA LEU A 62 -19.23 -13.31 -1.46
C LEU A 62 -19.08 -13.05 0.04
N ILE A 63 -18.39 -13.93 0.77
CA ILE A 63 -18.09 -13.76 2.20
C ILE A 63 -17.36 -12.43 2.43
N TYR A 64 -16.34 -12.14 1.63
CA TYR A 64 -15.61 -10.88 1.71
C TYR A 64 -16.52 -9.67 1.50
N ARG A 65 -17.30 -9.66 0.41
CA ARG A 65 -18.22 -8.56 0.09
C ARG A 65 -19.28 -8.32 1.17
N GLN A 66 -19.76 -9.38 1.80
CA GLN A 66 -20.85 -9.31 2.78
C GLN A 66 -20.33 -8.96 4.18
N GLU A 67 -19.23 -9.56 4.63
CA GLU A 67 -18.82 -9.50 6.04
C GLU A 67 -17.63 -8.57 6.30
N PHE A 68 -16.73 -8.41 5.32
CA PHE A 68 -15.41 -7.81 5.52
C PHE A 68 -15.17 -6.54 4.70
N ALA A 69 -15.84 -6.39 3.56
CA ALA A 69 -15.76 -5.20 2.74
C ALA A 69 -16.40 -4.00 3.44
N ARG A 70 -15.90 -2.79 3.13
CA ARG A 70 -16.47 -1.56 3.65
C ARG A 70 -17.92 -1.39 3.15
N PRO A 71 -18.88 -1.06 4.03
CA PRO A 71 -20.28 -0.95 3.65
C PRO A 71 -20.53 0.24 2.71
N PRO A 72 -21.52 0.14 1.80
CA PRO A 72 -21.82 1.18 0.82
C PRO A 72 -22.38 2.48 1.44
N ILE A 73 -22.76 2.43 2.72
CA ILE A 73 -23.38 3.54 3.47
C ILE A 73 -22.36 4.61 3.90
N SER A 74 -21.06 4.35 3.73
CA SER A 74 -20.00 5.30 4.06
C SER A 74 -19.93 6.46 3.05
N TYR A 75 -19.57 7.67 3.50
CA TYR A 75 -19.55 8.87 2.65
C TYR A 75 -18.51 8.82 1.53
N ASP A 76 -17.51 7.97 1.68
CA ASP A 76 -16.39 7.73 0.78
C ASP A 76 -16.51 6.35 0.10
N SER A 77 -17.70 5.73 0.08
CA SER A 77 -17.93 4.35 -0.41
C SER A 77 -17.55 4.14 -1.88
N ASP A 78 -17.61 5.21 -2.67
CA ASP A 78 -17.37 5.19 -4.12
C ASP A 78 -15.89 5.23 -4.51
N VAL A 79 -14.99 5.55 -3.59
CA VAL A 79 -13.54 5.66 -3.83
C VAL A 79 -12.76 4.60 -3.05
N ILE A 80 -11.60 4.20 -3.57
CA ILE A 80 -10.72 3.27 -2.88
C ILE A 80 -9.89 4.03 -1.86
N ILE A 81 -9.97 3.61 -0.60
CA ILE A 81 -9.19 4.18 0.51
C ILE A 81 -8.28 3.14 1.13
N THR A 82 -7.38 3.57 2.02
CA THR A 82 -6.39 2.69 2.66
C THR A 82 -7.08 1.53 3.39
N GLN A 83 -8.25 1.76 3.99
CA GLN A 83 -9.03 0.71 4.63
C GLN A 83 -9.50 -0.41 3.68
N ASP A 84 -9.86 -0.11 2.42
CA ASP A 84 -10.27 -1.13 1.45
C ASP A 84 -9.09 -2.09 1.16
N VAL A 85 -7.88 -1.54 1.02
CA VAL A 85 -6.64 -2.34 0.85
C VAL A 85 -6.34 -3.15 2.11
N LYS A 86 -6.41 -2.53 3.31
CA LYS A 86 -6.18 -3.23 4.58
C LYS A 86 -7.13 -4.42 4.75
N ASN A 87 -8.41 -4.24 4.43
CA ASN A 87 -9.42 -5.31 4.48
C ASN A 87 -9.06 -6.43 3.51
N LEU A 88 -8.68 -6.10 2.28
CA LEU A 88 -8.32 -7.11 1.29
C LEU A 88 -7.08 -7.91 1.71
N VAL A 89 -6.01 -7.23 2.14
CA VAL A 89 -4.77 -7.90 2.61
C VAL A 89 -5.06 -8.78 3.82
N ALA A 90 -5.85 -8.28 4.79
CA ALA A 90 -6.25 -9.04 5.97
C ALA A 90 -7.05 -10.30 5.61
N PHE A 91 -7.85 -10.25 4.54
CA PHE A 91 -8.62 -11.40 4.06
C PHE A 91 -7.73 -12.41 3.31
N LEU A 92 -6.80 -11.94 2.48
CA LEU A 92 -5.89 -12.80 1.69
C LEU A 92 -4.73 -13.40 2.51
N ALA A 93 -4.46 -12.85 3.70
CA ALA A 93 -3.40 -13.30 4.58
C ALA A 93 -3.61 -14.74 5.10
N PRO A 94 -2.55 -15.56 5.22
CA PRO A 94 -2.68 -16.89 5.82
C PRO A 94 -3.03 -16.80 7.31
N SER A 95 -3.72 -17.83 7.83
CA SER A 95 -4.11 -17.94 9.25
C SER A 95 -2.94 -17.86 10.22
N THR A 96 -1.75 -18.31 9.80
CA THR A 96 -0.52 -18.25 10.61
C THR A 96 -0.04 -16.82 10.83
N LEU A 97 -0.28 -15.92 9.88
CA LEU A 97 0.12 -14.52 9.96
C LEU A 97 -0.88 -13.70 10.79
N PHE A 98 -2.17 -13.93 10.59
CA PHE A 98 -3.23 -13.03 11.08
C PHE A 98 -3.64 -13.32 12.53
N THR A 99 -2.68 -13.19 13.45
CA THR A 99 -2.86 -13.37 14.90
C THR A 99 -3.70 -12.24 15.52
N LYS A 100 -4.35 -12.50 16.66
CA LYS A 100 -5.20 -11.52 17.35
C LYS A 100 -4.44 -10.23 17.72
N SER A 101 -3.17 -10.34 18.09
CA SER A 101 -2.29 -9.21 18.39
C SER A 101 -2.04 -8.38 17.14
N LEU A 102 -1.74 -9.02 16.00
CA LEU A 102 -1.51 -8.32 14.74
C LEU A 102 -2.75 -7.55 14.31
N VAL A 103 -3.96 -8.12 14.43
CA VAL A 103 -5.23 -7.42 14.13
C VAL A 103 -5.39 -6.14 14.93
N GLU A 104 -5.08 -6.17 16.22
CA GLU A 104 -5.15 -4.97 17.04
C GLU A 104 -4.05 -3.96 16.69
N PHE A 105 -2.86 -4.46 16.37
CA PHE A 105 -1.70 -3.64 16.07
C PHE A 105 -1.86 -2.86 14.76
N ILE A 106 -2.30 -3.51 13.68
CA ILE A 106 -2.55 -2.85 12.38
C ILE A 106 -3.75 -1.89 12.41
N ASN A 107 -4.52 -1.90 13.51
CA ASN A 107 -5.60 -0.97 13.77
C ASN A 107 -5.20 0.19 14.71
N THR A 108 -3.91 0.38 14.97
CA THR A 108 -3.38 1.55 15.69
C THR A 108 -3.19 2.75 14.77
N GLU A 109 -3.26 3.95 15.33
CA GLU A 109 -3.00 5.21 14.62
C GLU A 109 -1.55 5.27 14.14
N THR A 110 -0.61 4.85 15.00
CA THR A 110 0.81 4.81 14.67
C THR A 110 1.08 3.94 13.44
N VAL A 111 0.44 2.76 13.34
CA VAL A 111 0.58 1.90 12.15
C VAL A 111 -0.12 2.49 10.93
N ALA A 112 -1.27 3.14 11.08
CA ALA A 112 -1.93 3.83 9.95
C ALA A 112 -1.03 4.92 9.35
N PHE A 113 -0.37 5.71 10.20
CA PHE A 113 0.59 6.73 9.78
C PHE A 113 1.85 6.13 9.14
N PHE A 114 2.37 5.05 9.72
CA PHE A 114 3.48 4.31 9.13
C PHE A 114 3.12 3.78 7.73
N LEU A 115 1.96 3.13 7.56
CA LEU A 115 1.53 2.61 6.26
C LEU A 115 1.39 3.72 5.22
N LYS A 116 0.80 4.87 5.58
CA LYS A 116 0.71 6.00 4.67
C LYS A 116 2.09 6.53 4.25
N ALA A 117 3.00 6.72 5.21
CA ALA A 117 4.37 7.15 4.91
C ALA A 117 5.08 6.14 4.01
N LEU A 118 4.89 4.85 4.26
CA LEU A 118 5.47 3.76 3.49
C LEU A 118 4.96 3.76 2.04
N ILE A 119 3.65 3.89 1.83
CA ILE A 119 3.06 3.93 0.48
C ILE A 119 3.58 5.15 -0.31
N VAL A 120 3.63 6.33 0.31
CA VAL A 120 4.17 7.55 -0.31
C VAL A 120 5.64 7.38 -0.68
N TYR A 121 6.46 6.79 0.21
CA TYR A 121 7.85 6.47 -0.10
C TYR A 121 7.97 5.55 -1.31
N PHE A 122 7.23 4.43 -1.32
CA PHE A 122 7.32 3.44 -2.38
C PHE A 122 6.81 3.95 -3.72
N GLN A 123 5.81 4.83 -3.73
CA GLN A 123 5.37 5.52 -4.94
C GLN A 123 6.54 6.26 -5.60
N TYR A 124 7.25 7.10 -4.84
CA TYR A 124 8.38 7.86 -5.37
C TYR A 124 9.58 6.96 -5.69
N PHE A 125 9.90 5.99 -4.82
CA PHE A 125 10.98 5.03 -5.06
C PHE A 125 10.82 4.25 -6.35
N LEU A 126 9.62 3.73 -6.63
CA LEU A 126 9.35 3.00 -7.86
C LEU A 126 9.46 3.89 -9.10
N GLN A 127 9.05 5.17 -9.03
CA GLN A 127 9.23 6.12 -10.12
C GLN A 127 10.72 6.37 -10.42
N VAL A 128 11.56 6.54 -9.39
CA VAL A 128 13.01 6.72 -9.57
C VAL A 128 13.65 5.43 -10.12
N VAL A 129 13.25 4.26 -9.64
CA VAL A 129 13.74 2.98 -10.18
C VAL A 129 13.33 2.79 -11.64
N GLU A 130 12.08 3.06 -11.98
CA GLU A 130 11.58 2.97 -13.36
C GLU A 130 12.38 3.91 -14.28
N PHE A 131 12.63 5.15 -13.84
CA PHE A 131 13.46 6.10 -14.56
C PHE A 131 14.89 5.57 -14.80
N ILE A 132 15.56 5.05 -13.76
CA ILE A 132 16.90 4.47 -13.88
C ILE A 132 16.92 3.29 -14.86
N LEU A 133 15.92 2.41 -14.79
CA LEU A 133 15.83 1.25 -15.66
C LEU A 133 15.59 1.63 -17.12
N ILE A 134 14.71 2.62 -17.38
CA ILE A 134 14.48 3.16 -18.72
C ILE A 134 15.77 3.76 -19.28
N GLN A 135 16.49 4.57 -18.49
CA GLN A 135 17.77 5.13 -18.91
C GLN A 135 18.79 4.04 -19.25
N ARG A 136 18.89 2.99 -18.44
CA ARG A 136 19.80 1.87 -18.69
C ARG A 136 19.49 1.15 -20.01
N ASP A 137 18.21 0.94 -20.29
CA ASP A 137 17.75 0.31 -21.54
C ASP A 137 18.01 1.22 -22.76
N GLU A 138 17.93 2.55 -22.60
CA GLU A 138 18.29 3.52 -23.65
C GLU A 138 19.80 3.60 -23.90
N ILE A 139 20.63 3.53 -22.84
CA ILE A 139 22.10 3.54 -22.90
C ILE A 139 22.66 2.28 -23.59
N THR A 140 21.92 1.16 -23.58
CA THR A 140 22.34 -0.06 -24.26
C THR A 140 21.91 -0.13 -25.73
N GLY A 141 21.14 0.85 -26.22
CA GLY A 141 20.71 0.98 -27.62
C GLY A 141 21.60 1.92 -28.46
N GLU A 142 21.37 1.96 -29.78
CA GLU A 142 22.14 2.79 -30.75
C GLU A 142 22.12 4.31 -30.45
N LYS A 143 21.21 4.78 -29.57
CA LYS A 143 21.08 6.19 -29.14
C LYS A 143 21.91 6.58 -27.91
N ALA A 144 22.71 5.65 -27.38
CA ALA A 144 23.50 5.79 -26.14
C ALA A 144 24.39 7.04 -26.05
N ILE A 145 24.83 7.58 -27.19
CA ILE A 145 25.83 8.66 -27.24
C ILE A 145 25.22 10.01 -26.82
N LEU A 146 23.88 10.19 -26.86
CA LEU A 146 23.22 11.46 -26.54
C LEU A 146 22.87 11.64 -25.06
N LEU A 147 22.85 10.58 -24.25
CA LEU A 147 22.47 10.59 -22.82
C LEU A 147 23.67 10.59 -21.85
N ASN A 148 24.89 10.63 -22.38
CA ASN A 148 26.16 10.56 -21.63
C ASN A 148 26.44 11.74 -20.68
N ALA A 149 25.47 12.60 -20.41
CA ALA A 149 25.51 13.52 -19.30
C ALA A 149 24.66 12.93 -18.16
N GLU A 150 25.24 11.96 -17.43
CA GLU A 150 24.89 11.74 -16.03
C GLU A 150 24.85 13.13 -15.39
N ASN A 151 23.67 13.70 -15.11
CA ASN A 151 23.63 14.97 -14.43
C ASN A 151 23.75 14.65 -12.93
N PRO A 152 24.96 14.75 -12.34
CA PRO A 152 25.17 14.34 -10.96
C PRO A 152 24.31 15.17 -10.00
N ASP A 153 23.91 16.38 -10.41
CA ASP A 153 23.02 17.23 -9.62
C ASP A 153 21.60 16.65 -9.59
N MET A 154 21.11 16.09 -10.70
CA MET A 154 19.81 15.41 -10.76
C MET A 154 19.79 14.15 -9.89
N GLN A 155 20.83 13.31 -9.99
CA GLN A 155 20.95 12.12 -9.13
C GLN A 155 21.03 12.50 -7.65
N ARG A 156 21.76 13.57 -7.31
CA ARG A 156 21.81 14.11 -5.95
C ARG A 156 20.44 14.58 -5.48
N ALA A 157 19.66 15.25 -6.32
CA ALA A 157 18.30 15.67 -5.99
C ALA A 157 17.35 14.47 -5.79
N PHE A 158 17.38 13.45 -6.66
CA PHE A 158 16.59 12.23 -6.45
C PHE A 158 16.98 11.51 -5.15
N SER A 159 18.27 11.43 -4.85
CA SER A 159 18.76 10.84 -3.60
C SER A 159 18.27 11.60 -2.37
N ALA A 160 18.34 12.94 -2.40
CA ALA A 160 17.83 13.79 -1.35
C ALA A 160 16.31 13.65 -1.16
N HIS A 161 15.55 13.63 -2.25
CA HIS A 161 14.09 13.43 -2.20
C HIS A 161 13.72 12.07 -1.61
N LEU A 162 14.42 11.01 -1.99
CA LEU A 162 14.23 9.68 -1.41
C LEU A 162 14.58 9.66 0.09
N GLN A 163 15.66 10.33 0.48
CA GLN A 163 16.04 10.47 1.89
C GLN A 163 14.95 11.18 2.70
N GLN A 164 14.36 12.24 2.17
CA GLN A 164 13.27 12.99 2.82
C GLN A 164 12.05 12.10 3.09
N TYR A 165 11.61 11.29 2.11
CA TYR A 165 10.55 10.31 2.35
C TYR A 165 10.97 9.22 3.31
N ARG A 166 12.22 8.73 3.25
CA ARG A 166 12.74 7.76 4.24
C ARG A 166 12.74 8.31 5.65
N LEU A 167 13.07 9.59 5.87
CA LEU A 167 12.99 10.21 7.20
C LEU A 167 11.56 10.17 7.75
N LEU A 168 10.56 10.37 6.90
CA LEU A 168 9.15 10.29 7.29
C LEU A 168 8.76 8.87 7.72
N VAL A 169 9.18 7.86 6.96
CA VAL A 169 8.96 6.44 7.27
C VAL A 169 9.73 6.04 8.53
N ALA A 170 10.99 6.45 8.64
CA ALA A 170 11.89 6.13 9.75
C ALA A 170 11.36 6.64 11.07
N ARG A 171 10.83 7.87 11.08
CA ARG A 171 10.16 8.43 12.26
C ARG A 171 8.95 7.60 12.68
N GLN A 172 8.09 7.21 11.74
CA GLN A 172 6.90 6.42 12.09
C GLN A 172 7.29 5.02 12.58
N TYR A 173 8.30 4.43 11.94
CA TYR A 173 8.84 3.15 12.36
C TYR A 173 9.53 3.22 13.73
N SER A 174 10.24 4.32 14.05
CA SER A 174 10.85 4.47 15.37
C SER A 174 9.81 4.55 16.48
N SER A 175 8.67 5.23 16.26
CA SER A 175 7.56 5.23 17.22
C SER A 175 6.99 3.83 17.47
N ILE A 176 6.94 2.97 16.43
CA ILE A 176 6.57 1.55 16.56
C ILE A 176 7.60 0.79 17.40
N ILE A 177 8.89 0.89 17.05
CA ILE A 177 9.95 0.14 17.74
C ILE A 177 10.04 0.56 19.20
N LEU A 178 9.94 1.85 19.50
CA LEU A 178 10.02 2.38 20.87
C LEU A 178 8.76 2.12 21.69
N GLY A 179 7.68 1.62 21.06
CA GLY A 179 6.41 1.37 21.76
C GLY A 179 5.74 2.65 22.23
N GLU A 180 5.79 3.73 21.44
CA GLU A 180 5.19 5.01 21.80
C GLU A 180 3.66 4.98 21.67
N GLY A 181 2.97 5.77 22.50
CA GLY A 181 1.53 5.98 22.39
C GLY A 181 0.70 4.70 22.43
N ASP A 182 -0.12 4.49 21.40
CA ASP A 182 -1.06 3.36 21.28
C ASP A 182 -0.39 2.03 20.94
N THR A 183 0.88 2.04 20.56
CA THR A 183 1.69 0.82 20.32
C THR A 183 2.32 0.25 21.58
N LYS A 184 2.33 1.00 22.70
CA LYS A 184 2.95 0.62 23.97
C LYS A 184 2.57 -0.77 24.48
N LYS A 185 1.31 -1.19 24.25
CA LYS A 185 0.81 -2.50 24.68
C LYS A 185 1.41 -3.69 23.94
N PHE A 186 2.02 -3.46 22.77
CA PHE A 186 2.73 -4.46 21.98
C PHE A 186 4.23 -4.43 22.20
N TYR A 187 4.73 -3.45 22.95
CA TYR A 187 6.15 -3.35 23.27
C TYR A 187 6.50 -4.32 24.39
N HIS A 188 7.47 -5.19 24.14
CA HIS A 188 7.80 -6.30 25.02
C HIS A 188 9.20 -6.21 25.65
N ILE A 189 9.93 -5.12 25.39
CA ILE A 189 11.18 -4.84 26.08
C ILE A 189 10.85 -4.31 27.48
N LYS A 190 11.24 -5.07 28.51
CA LYS A 190 11.19 -4.60 29.88
C LYS A 190 12.28 -3.54 30.09
N PRO A 191 11.95 -2.27 30.43
CA PRO A 191 12.91 -1.16 30.46
C PRO A 191 14.12 -1.38 31.37
N ILE A 192 13.99 -2.24 32.40
CA ILE A 192 15.02 -2.48 33.40
C ILE A 192 16.02 -3.55 32.96
N VAL A 193 15.56 -4.57 32.22
CA VAL A 193 16.41 -5.72 31.83
C VAL A 193 16.78 -5.71 30.35
N ASN A 194 16.11 -4.90 29.52
CA ASN A 194 16.28 -4.86 28.06
C ASN A 194 16.19 -6.24 27.38
N ILE A 195 15.48 -7.19 28.00
CA ILE A 195 15.22 -8.52 27.43
C ILE A 195 13.89 -8.47 26.68
N SER A 196 13.98 -8.64 25.36
CA SER A 196 12.86 -8.85 24.43
C SER A 196 12.32 -10.28 24.53
N ARG A 197 11.10 -10.51 24.05
CA ARG A 197 10.60 -11.87 23.79
C ARG A 197 11.02 -12.28 22.39
N SER A 198 12.31 -12.54 22.20
CA SER A 198 12.96 -12.54 20.89
C SER A 198 12.25 -13.38 19.82
N SER A 199 11.76 -14.58 20.14
CA SER A 199 11.03 -15.41 19.18
C SER A 199 9.64 -14.87 18.81
N PHE A 200 8.92 -14.30 19.77
CA PHE A 200 7.63 -13.66 19.52
C PHE A 200 7.85 -12.38 18.71
N ASP A 201 8.78 -11.53 19.13
CA ASP A 201 9.06 -10.23 18.51
C ASP A 201 9.54 -10.42 17.06
N ASP A 202 10.38 -11.41 16.79
CA ASP A 202 10.82 -11.81 15.45
C ASP A 202 9.64 -12.26 14.58
N SER A 203 8.86 -13.26 15.03
CA SER A 203 7.70 -13.74 14.25
C SER A 203 6.64 -12.65 14.01
N PHE A 204 6.46 -11.74 14.97
CA PHE A 204 5.53 -10.62 14.87
C PHE A 204 6.03 -9.56 13.89
N HIS A 205 7.33 -9.24 13.92
CA HIS A 205 7.97 -8.34 12.98
C HIS A 205 7.89 -8.87 11.55
N GLU A 206 8.18 -10.16 11.35
CA GLU A 206 8.09 -10.83 10.06
C GLU A 206 6.67 -10.82 9.49
N ALA A 207 5.67 -11.13 10.33
CA ALA A 207 4.25 -11.05 9.98
C ALA A 207 3.82 -9.61 9.63
N PHE A 208 4.30 -8.63 10.39
CA PHE A 208 3.99 -7.23 10.16
C PHE A 208 4.60 -6.70 8.86
N LEU A 209 5.87 -7.00 8.59
CA LEU A 209 6.52 -6.62 7.33
C LEU A 209 5.84 -7.31 6.15
N ALA A 210 5.45 -8.58 6.28
CA ALA A 210 4.76 -9.29 5.21
C ALA A 210 3.41 -8.64 4.88
N TYR A 211 2.66 -8.25 5.91
CA TYR A 211 1.43 -7.47 5.75
C TYR A 211 1.68 -6.14 5.05
N CYS A 212 2.71 -5.40 5.45
CA CYS A 212 3.05 -4.10 4.86
C CYS A 212 3.46 -4.22 3.39
N THR A 213 4.29 -5.21 3.03
CA THR A 213 4.69 -5.48 1.64
C THR A 213 3.45 -5.72 0.77
N GLN A 214 2.47 -6.49 1.25
CA GLN A 214 1.21 -6.71 0.53
C GLN A 214 0.38 -5.43 0.40
N VAL A 215 0.26 -4.63 1.46
CA VAL A 215 -0.46 -3.36 1.41
C VAL A 215 0.15 -2.44 0.35
N VAL A 216 1.46 -2.26 0.36
CA VAL A 216 2.17 -1.43 -0.62
C VAL A 216 1.98 -1.97 -2.03
N TRP A 217 2.21 -3.27 -2.24
CA TRP A 217 2.07 -3.88 -3.57
C TRP A 217 0.66 -3.74 -4.14
N ILE A 218 -0.38 -4.04 -3.35
CA ILE A 218 -1.77 -3.89 -3.82
C ILE A 218 -2.09 -2.43 -4.10
N THR A 219 -1.65 -1.52 -3.22
CA THR A 219 -1.89 -0.09 -3.38
C THR A 219 -1.25 0.44 -4.67
N LEU A 220 0.00 0.04 -4.95
CA LEU A 220 0.77 0.49 -6.10
C LEU A 220 0.53 -0.40 -7.33
N HIS A 221 -0.75 -0.59 -7.67
CA HIS A 221 -1.22 -1.25 -8.90
C HIS A 221 -0.83 -2.73 -9.06
N ARG A 222 -0.37 -3.41 -8.01
CA ARG A 222 0.14 -4.79 -8.07
C ARG A 222 1.28 -4.95 -9.08
N ARG A 223 2.12 -3.92 -9.24
CA ARG A 223 3.29 -3.92 -10.12
C ARG A 223 4.58 -4.04 -9.31
N ALA A 224 5.66 -4.45 -9.98
CA ALA A 224 7.03 -4.45 -9.45
C ALA A 224 7.18 -5.11 -8.05
N TYR A 225 6.46 -6.22 -7.79
CA TYR A 225 6.49 -6.91 -6.49
C TYR A 225 7.92 -7.20 -6.01
N ASP A 226 8.75 -7.76 -6.89
CA ASP A 226 10.14 -8.11 -6.58
C ASP A 226 10.97 -6.90 -6.12
N VAL A 227 10.74 -5.74 -6.74
CA VAL A 227 11.43 -4.48 -6.40
C VAL A 227 10.94 -3.95 -5.04
N ILE A 228 9.63 -4.04 -4.78
CA ILE A 228 9.03 -3.67 -3.51
C ILE A 228 9.58 -4.57 -2.38
N ASP A 229 9.57 -5.88 -2.58
CA ASP A 229 10.01 -6.86 -1.59
C ASP A 229 11.53 -6.76 -1.32
N MET A 230 12.33 -6.54 -2.36
CA MET A 230 13.75 -6.22 -2.26
C MET A 230 13.99 -4.98 -1.39
N GLU A 231 13.30 -3.88 -1.68
CA GLU A 231 13.48 -2.62 -0.96
C GLU A 231 12.93 -2.68 0.48
N MET A 232 11.84 -3.41 0.72
CA MET A 232 11.36 -3.73 2.07
C MET A 232 12.45 -4.47 2.87
N ASN A 233 13.06 -5.50 2.29
CA ASN A 233 14.17 -6.22 2.93
C ASN A 233 15.35 -5.28 3.22
N ARG A 234 15.73 -4.44 2.25
CA ARG A 234 16.82 -3.48 2.43
C ARG A 234 16.51 -2.51 3.57
N LEU A 235 15.36 -1.84 3.56
CA LEU A 235 15.00 -0.81 4.55
C LEU A 235 14.96 -1.33 5.98
N PHE A 236 14.34 -2.49 6.19
CA PHE A 236 14.03 -2.98 7.52
C PHE A 236 15.04 -4.00 8.07
N ARG A 237 15.71 -4.77 7.19
CA ARG A 237 16.61 -5.86 7.60
C ARG A 237 18.09 -5.59 7.33
N SER A 238 18.45 -4.75 6.36
CA SER A 238 19.82 -4.62 5.81
C SER A 238 20.29 -5.85 5.00
N GLU A 239 21.45 -5.73 4.35
CA GLU A 239 22.05 -6.78 3.52
C GLU A 239 22.41 -8.05 4.30
N HIS A 240 22.76 -7.93 5.59
CA HIS A 240 23.15 -9.08 6.42
C HIS A 240 21.98 -10.01 6.75
N PHE A 241 20.76 -9.48 6.75
CA PHE A 241 19.57 -10.17 7.23
C PHE A 241 18.48 -10.26 6.17
N LYS A 242 18.80 -10.01 4.89
CA LYS A 242 17.83 -10.14 3.79
C LYS A 242 17.40 -11.60 3.63
N LEU A 243 16.08 -11.81 3.54
CA LEU A 243 15.51 -13.16 3.40
C LEU A 243 15.53 -13.66 1.97
N THR A 244 15.64 -12.76 1.00
CA THR A 244 15.48 -13.08 -0.42
C THR A 244 16.50 -12.30 -1.24
N HIS A 245 17.03 -12.96 -2.27
CA HIS A 245 17.98 -12.39 -3.21
C HIS A 245 17.32 -12.21 -4.58
N TYR A 246 17.39 -11.01 -5.15
CA TYR A 246 16.76 -10.70 -6.44
C TYR A 246 17.83 -10.48 -7.52
N PRO A 247 18.25 -11.53 -8.24
CA PRO A 247 19.31 -11.44 -9.25
C PRO A 247 19.00 -10.44 -10.38
N LYS A 248 17.71 -10.21 -10.69
CA LYS A 248 17.29 -9.37 -11.80
C LYS A 248 17.49 -7.86 -11.58
N TYR A 249 17.56 -7.39 -10.33
CA TYR A 249 17.61 -5.97 -9.98
C TYR A 249 18.91 -5.61 -9.26
N HIS A 250 20.05 -5.91 -9.91
CA HIS A 250 21.36 -5.47 -9.43
C HIS A 250 21.62 -4.05 -9.94
N PHE A 251 21.57 -3.09 -9.02
CA PHE A 251 21.92 -1.70 -9.29
C PHE A 251 23.44 -1.53 -9.28
N THR A 252 23.95 -0.69 -10.18
CA THR A 252 25.35 -0.27 -10.16
C THR A 252 25.65 0.56 -8.91
N LYS A 253 26.92 0.76 -8.55
CA LYS A 253 27.28 1.56 -7.37
C LYS A 253 26.68 2.99 -7.41
N PRO A 254 26.72 3.73 -8.54
CA PRO A 254 26.09 5.05 -8.62
C PRO A 254 24.56 5.02 -8.47
N GLU A 255 23.89 4.05 -9.10
CA GLU A 255 22.44 3.85 -8.97
C GLU A 255 22.06 3.54 -7.52
N ALA A 256 22.80 2.63 -6.88
CA ALA A 256 22.61 2.28 -5.47
C ALA A 256 22.86 3.47 -4.54
N GLN A 257 23.86 4.31 -4.81
CA GLN A 257 24.09 5.55 -4.04
C GLN A 257 22.90 6.51 -4.16
N THR A 258 22.37 6.68 -5.37
CA THR A 258 21.18 7.48 -5.63
C THR A 258 19.98 6.93 -4.86
N LEU A 259 19.70 5.64 -5.00
CA LEU A 259 18.54 4.99 -4.41
C LEU A 259 18.61 4.88 -2.88
N TYR A 260 19.77 4.54 -2.32
CA TYR A 260 19.90 4.19 -0.89
C TYR A 260 20.29 5.36 -0.01
N GLY A 261 20.87 6.41 -0.60
CA GLY A 261 21.28 7.62 0.09
C GLY A 261 22.60 7.51 0.87
N PRO A 262 23.09 8.63 1.40
CA PRO A 262 24.43 8.74 2.00
C PRO A 262 24.54 8.11 3.40
N ASN A 263 23.41 7.95 4.10
CA ASN A 263 23.37 7.42 5.46
C ASN A 263 23.42 5.89 5.50
N TYR A 264 23.21 5.23 4.36
CA TYR A 264 23.25 3.78 4.27
C TYR A 264 24.68 3.25 4.46
N LYS A 265 24.93 2.64 5.62
CA LYS A 265 26.21 2.04 5.99
C LYS A 265 26.03 0.57 6.33
N ILE A 266 26.90 -0.24 5.73
CA ILE A 266 27.05 -1.65 6.06
C ILE A 266 28.13 -1.74 7.15
N CYS A 267 27.71 -2.12 8.34
CA CYS A 267 28.57 -2.33 9.50
C CYS A 267 28.71 -3.84 9.77
N ASN A 268 29.40 -4.22 10.84
CA ASN A 268 29.38 -5.61 11.32
C ASN A 268 27.94 -6.02 11.68
N TYR A 269 27.53 -7.26 11.39
CA TYR A 269 26.18 -7.75 11.65
C TYR A 269 25.71 -7.54 13.11
N ARG A 270 26.62 -7.53 14.08
CA ARG A 270 26.30 -7.31 15.51
C ARG A 270 25.90 -5.87 15.84
N THR A 271 26.37 -4.90 15.06
CA THR A 271 26.12 -3.47 15.25
C THR A 271 25.25 -2.89 14.14
N GLN A 272 24.76 -3.74 13.25
CA GLN A 272 23.96 -3.34 12.11
C GLN A 272 22.55 -2.96 12.55
N ASN A 273 22.24 -1.67 12.47
CA ASN A 273 20.86 -1.18 12.53
C ASN A 273 20.20 -1.28 11.15
N SER A 274 18.86 -1.35 11.15
CA SER A 274 18.10 -1.24 9.90
C SER A 274 18.46 0.06 9.17
N PRO A 275 18.67 0.03 7.83
CA PRO A 275 18.97 1.21 7.04
C PRO A 275 18.00 2.37 7.26
N LEU A 276 16.73 2.04 7.47
CA LEU A 276 15.72 3.04 7.76
C LEU A 276 16.01 3.80 9.08
N ILE A 277 16.43 3.11 10.14
CA ILE A 277 16.79 3.76 11.41
C ILE A 277 18.12 4.52 11.31
N GLN A 278 19.03 4.10 10.42
CA GLN A 278 20.28 4.85 10.17
C GLN A 278 20.00 6.26 9.65
N GLU A 279 18.89 6.48 8.93
CA GLU A 279 18.51 7.83 8.45
C GLU A 279 18.30 8.83 9.59
N LEU A 280 17.92 8.37 10.78
CA LEU A 280 17.71 9.23 11.95
C LEU A 280 19.00 9.59 12.69
N THR A 281 20.13 8.95 12.36
CA THR A 281 21.41 9.19 13.05
C THR A 281 22.04 10.52 12.68
N LYS A 282 21.91 10.92 11.41
CA LYS A 282 22.42 12.19 10.89
C LYS A 282 21.36 12.82 9.98
N VAL A 283 20.54 13.67 10.57
CA VAL A 283 19.50 14.44 9.87
C VAL A 283 20.02 15.84 9.64
N ASP A 284 20.03 16.27 8.38
CA ASP A 284 20.43 17.64 8.04
C ASP A 284 19.44 18.66 8.61
N LYS A 285 19.95 19.83 9.02
CA LYS A 285 19.15 20.87 9.70
C LYS A 285 17.91 21.26 8.90
N HIS A 286 18.05 21.38 7.58
CA HIS A 286 16.98 21.74 6.65
C HIS A 286 15.91 20.66 6.51
N ASN A 287 16.23 19.40 6.82
CA ASN A 287 15.30 18.27 6.79
C ASN A 287 14.62 18.00 8.14
N LEU A 288 15.05 18.63 9.24
CA LEU A 288 14.40 18.49 10.56
C LEU A 288 12.89 18.76 10.56
N PRO A 289 12.33 19.73 9.80
CA PRO A 289 10.89 19.96 9.77
C PRO A 289 10.09 18.74 9.27
N ILE A 290 10.70 17.88 8.45
CA ILE A 290 10.07 16.64 7.94
C ILE A 290 9.67 15.71 9.08
N LEU A 291 10.47 15.66 10.16
CA LEU A 291 10.15 14.84 11.34
C LEU A 291 8.90 15.34 12.08
N TYR A 292 8.52 16.61 11.91
CA TYR A 292 7.33 17.17 12.53
C TYR A 292 6.08 17.10 11.65
N ILE A 293 6.21 16.71 10.37
CA ILE A 293 5.09 16.68 9.44
C ILE A 293 3.93 15.84 10.00
N GLY A 294 2.78 16.49 10.04
CA GLY A 294 1.51 15.97 10.52
C GLY A 294 1.40 15.74 12.01
N LYS A 295 2.37 16.18 12.80
CA LYS A 295 2.19 16.48 14.23
C LYS A 295 1.93 17.98 14.40
N ARG A 296 2.66 18.80 13.65
CA ARG A 296 2.52 20.26 13.61
C ARG A 296 2.41 20.71 12.16
N LYS A 297 1.72 21.83 11.92
CA LYS A 297 1.62 22.41 10.57
C LYS A 297 2.97 23.02 10.20
N TYR A 298 3.52 22.69 9.04
CA TYR A 298 4.74 23.32 8.57
C TYR A 298 4.51 24.83 8.35
N ARG A 299 5.46 25.64 8.81
CA ARG A 299 5.48 27.09 8.60
C ARG A 299 6.89 27.45 8.15
N GLY A 300 7.05 27.63 6.86
CA GLY A 300 8.32 28.01 6.27
C GLY A 300 8.15 28.14 4.78
N ASN A 301 9.26 28.47 4.11
CA ASN A 301 9.25 28.76 2.68
C ASN A 301 9.89 27.65 1.84
N ASP A 302 10.19 26.49 2.43
CA ASP A 302 10.68 25.31 1.70
C ASP A 302 9.49 24.62 0.99
N LEU A 303 9.42 24.82 -0.33
CA LEU A 303 8.37 24.25 -1.19
C LEU A 303 8.36 22.72 -1.13
N ARG A 304 9.53 22.09 -0.99
CA ARG A 304 9.64 20.64 -0.96
C ARG A 304 9.03 20.07 0.31
N ILE A 305 9.26 20.70 1.46
CA ILE A 305 8.63 20.29 2.73
C ILE A 305 7.12 20.53 2.68
N MET A 306 6.66 21.62 2.06
CA MET A 306 5.23 21.86 1.82
C MET A 306 4.60 20.77 0.96
N GLN A 307 5.28 20.33 -0.10
CA GLN A 307 4.82 19.24 -0.96
C GLN A 307 4.71 17.92 -0.18
N ILE A 308 5.76 17.53 0.56
CA ILE A 308 5.72 16.31 1.40
C ILE A 308 4.61 16.40 2.44
N GLU A 309 4.40 17.57 3.05
CA GLU A 309 3.30 17.77 3.99
C GLU A 309 1.96 17.56 3.31
N LEU A 310 1.74 18.15 2.12
CA LEU A 310 0.52 18.00 1.35
C LEU A 310 0.23 16.53 1.01
N GLU A 311 1.19 15.84 0.39
CA GLU A 311 1.08 14.44 -0.02
C GLU A 311 0.80 13.51 1.16
N TYR A 312 1.44 13.77 2.31
CA TYR A 312 1.27 12.95 3.50
C TYR A 312 0.03 13.34 4.32
N MET A 313 -0.48 14.56 4.24
CA MET A 313 -1.66 15.01 5.01
C MET A 313 -2.98 14.72 4.31
N VAL A 314 -3.07 14.91 3.00
CA VAL A 314 -4.34 14.82 2.26
C VAL A 314 -4.94 13.43 2.34
N ASP A 315 -6.24 13.36 2.60
CA ASP A 315 -6.95 12.10 2.72
C ASP A 315 -6.99 11.33 1.39
N SER A 316 -6.99 10.00 1.45
CA SER A 316 -6.94 9.13 0.26
C SER A 316 -8.07 9.44 -0.72
N ALA A 317 -9.26 9.73 -0.20
CA ALA A 317 -10.44 10.08 -0.99
C ALA A 317 -10.32 11.42 -1.74
N GLN A 318 -9.43 12.31 -1.30
CA GLN A 318 -9.30 13.70 -1.78
C GLN A 318 -8.01 13.93 -2.59
N MET A 319 -7.21 12.90 -2.82
CA MET A 319 -5.91 13.01 -3.50
C MET A 319 -6.03 13.58 -4.92
N CYS A 320 -7.11 13.27 -5.65
CA CYS A 320 -7.34 13.81 -6.99
C CYS A 320 -7.44 15.34 -7.03
N LEU A 321 -7.84 16.00 -5.92
CA LEU A 321 -7.99 17.46 -5.85
C LEU A 321 -6.65 18.19 -5.85
N ILE A 322 -5.58 17.53 -5.44
CA ILE A 322 -4.23 18.09 -5.40
C ILE A 322 -3.36 17.65 -6.60
N GLY A 323 -3.93 16.90 -7.55
CA GLY A 323 -3.20 16.38 -8.71
C GLY A 323 -2.13 15.33 -8.37
N PHE A 324 -2.14 14.80 -7.15
CA PHE A 324 -1.22 13.75 -6.70
C PHE A 324 -1.93 12.40 -6.74
N ASN A 325 -1.30 11.40 -7.36
CA ASN A 325 -1.84 10.05 -7.47
C ASN A 325 -1.00 9.09 -6.64
N LEU A 326 -1.65 8.39 -5.70
CA LEU A 326 -0.99 7.42 -4.82
C LEU A 326 -1.48 6.01 -5.12
N GLY A 327 -0.89 5.40 -6.16
CA GLY A 327 -1.34 4.10 -6.62
C GLY A 327 -2.82 4.11 -7.01
N ILE A 328 -3.60 3.18 -6.46
CA ILE A 328 -5.05 3.06 -6.68
C ILE A 328 -5.91 3.89 -5.70
N LEU A 329 -5.30 4.57 -4.74
CA LEU A 329 -6.03 5.33 -3.72
C LEU A 329 -6.70 6.56 -4.33
N GLY A 330 -7.94 6.82 -3.92
CA GLY A 330 -8.78 7.89 -4.48
C GLY A 330 -9.43 7.53 -5.81
N HIS A 331 -9.09 6.39 -6.42
CA HIS A 331 -9.72 5.97 -7.67
C HIS A 331 -11.17 5.49 -7.44
N PRO A 332 -12.07 5.64 -8.43
CA PRO A 332 -13.42 5.15 -8.32
C PRO A 332 -13.46 3.62 -8.17
N LYS A 333 -14.04 3.13 -7.08
CA LYS A 333 -14.14 1.70 -6.73
C LYS A 333 -14.86 0.87 -7.79
N LYS A 334 -15.80 1.47 -8.52
CA LYS A 334 -16.52 0.85 -9.66
C LYS A 334 -15.60 0.38 -10.80
N LEU A 335 -14.37 0.90 -10.90
CA LEU A 335 -13.41 0.51 -11.93
C LEU A 335 -12.60 -0.72 -11.55
N TYR A 336 -12.75 -1.21 -10.32
CA TYR A 336 -11.94 -2.28 -9.76
C TYR A 336 -12.82 -3.46 -9.40
N ASN A 337 -12.24 -4.66 -9.54
CA ASN A 337 -12.86 -5.86 -8.99
C ASN A 337 -12.59 -5.98 -7.48
N THR A 338 -13.09 -7.06 -6.87
CA THR A 338 -12.91 -7.36 -5.44
C THR A 338 -11.47 -7.54 -5.00
N LEU A 339 -10.60 -7.99 -5.91
CA LEU A 339 -9.16 -8.10 -5.69
C LEU A 339 -8.44 -6.76 -5.88
N LEU A 340 -9.16 -5.66 -6.07
CA LEU A 340 -8.63 -4.34 -6.40
C LEU A 340 -7.72 -4.38 -7.64
N LYS A 341 -8.07 -5.20 -8.64
CA LYS A 341 -7.47 -5.17 -9.97
C LYS A 341 -8.35 -4.31 -10.89
N LEU A 342 -7.71 -3.43 -11.65
CA LEU A 342 -8.37 -2.54 -12.59
C LEU A 342 -9.07 -3.34 -13.71
N ASP A 343 -10.34 -3.04 -13.95
CA ASP A 343 -11.11 -3.57 -15.07
C ASP A 343 -11.10 -2.57 -16.24
N TRP A 344 -10.28 -2.87 -17.26
CA TRP A 344 -10.18 -2.05 -18.46
C TRP A 344 -11.51 -1.90 -19.22
N GLN A 345 -12.44 -2.85 -19.09
CA GLN A 345 -13.77 -2.70 -19.69
C GLN A 345 -14.57 -1.61 -18.98
N ALA A 346 -14.53 -1.59 -17.65
CA ALA A 346 -15.16 -0.54 -16.86
C ALA A 346 -14.52 0.83 -17.12
N VAL A 347 -13.20 0.91 -17.27
CA VAL A 347 -12.48 2.14 -17.63
C VAL A 347 -12.97 2.69 -18.97
N ARG A 348 -13.04 1.84 -20.00
CA ARG A 348 -13.53 2.23 -21.33
C ARG A 348 -14.99 2.70 -21.31
N LYS A 349 -15.86 2.02 -20.54
CA LYS A 349 -17.27 2.41 -20.39
C LYS A 349 -17.47 3.78 -19.73
N ASN A 350 -16.52 4.22 -18.91
CA ASN A 350 -16.58 5.52 -18.24
C ASN A 350 -15.84 6.64 -19.04
N ASN A 351 -15.45 6.38 -20.28
CA ASN A 351 -14.83 7.35 -21.21
C ASN A 351 -13.53 8.01 -20.69
N PHE A 352 -12.78 7.33 -19.82
CA PHE A 352 -11.43 7.78 -19.46
C PHE A 352 -10.51 7.68 -20.69
N SER A 353 -9.71 8.71 -20.92
CA SER A 353 -8.78 8.81 -22.06
C SER A 353 -7.50 9.53 -21.65
N ALA A 354 -6.46 9.53 -22.47
CA ALA A 354 -5.24 10.30 -22.19
C ALA A 354 -5.51 11.81 -21.99
N THR A 355 -6.53 12.34 -22.67
CA THR A 355 -6.95 13.75 -22.53
C THR A 355 -7.77 14.00 -21.27
N TYR A 356 -8.59 13.04 -20.85
CA TYR A 356 -9.46 13.12 -19.68
C TYR A 356 -9.16 11.98 -18.71
N ASP A 357 -8.19 12.24 -17.83
CA ASP A 357 -7.72 11.28 -16.84
C ASP A 357 -7.46 11.96 -15.48
N PRO A 358 -8.54 12.30 -14.74
CA PRO A 358 -8.42 12.99 -13.46
C PRO A 358 -7.78 12.14 -12.35
N PHE A 359 -7.64 10.83 -12.56
CA PHE A 359 -7.10 9.89 -11.59
C PHE A 359 -5.73 9.30 -12.01
N GLY A 360 -5.17 9.69 -13.16
CA GLY A 360 -3.91 9.12 -13.65
C GLY A 360 -3.95 7.62 -13.94
N ILE A 361 -5.06 7.11 -14.46
CA ILE A 361 -5.23 5.70 -14.86
C ILE A 361 -4.48 5.41 -16.16
N PHE A 362 -4.53 6.32 -17.12
CA PHE A 362 -3.84 6.24 -18.42
C PHE A 362 -2.51 6.99 -18.41
N ARG A 363 -2.48 8.17 -17.80
CA ARG A 363 -1.27 8.96 -17.64
C ARG A 363 -0.40 8.21 -16.64
N GLN A 364 0.72 7.67 -17.12
CA GLN A 364 1.70 7.07 -16.22
C GLN A 364 2.12 8.12 -15.18
N PRO A 365 2.27 7.72 -13.91
CA PRO A 365 2.78 8.62 -12.89
C PRO A 365 4.18 9.05 -13.32
N HIS A 366 4.35 10.32 -13.68
CA HIS A 366 5.62 10.83 -14.17
C HIS A 366 6.50 11.24 -13.00
N LEU A 367 7.80 11.11 -13.18
CA LEU A 367 8.79 11.64 -12.25
C LEU A 367 9.04 13.11 -12.61
N GLU A 368 8.69 14.03 -11.72
CA GLU A 368 9.04 15.43 -11.88
C GLU A 368 10.57 15.57 -11.77
N ILE A 369 11.19 16.17 -12.80
CA ILE A 369 12.63 16.39 -12.80
C ILE A 369 12.91 17.61 -11.90
N PRO A 370 13.64 17.43 -10.79
CA PRO A 370 13.95 18.51 -9.87
C PRO A 370 14.79 19.59 -10.56
N SER A 371 14.61 20.84 -10.14
CA SER A 371 15.47 21.92 -10.64
C SER A 371 16.88 21.76 -10.08
N LEU A 372 17.92 22.04 -10.88
CA LEU A 372 19.32 21.78 -10.49
C LEU A 372 19.76 22.56 -9.24
N ASP A 373 19.12 23.70 -8.98
CA ASP A 373 19.41 24.55 -7.83
C ASP A 373 18.43 24.35 -6.66
N GLU A 374 17.50 23.39 -6.74
CA GLU A 374 16.47 23.16 -5.71
C GLU A 374 17.09 22.96 -4.32
N GLU A 375 18.01 22.00 -4.17
CA GLU A 375 18.67 21.72 -2.89
C GLU A 375 19.53 22.91 -2.40
N LYS A 376 20.08 23.71 -3.31
CA LYS A 376 20.80 24.94 -2.93
C LYS A 376 19.84 25.99 -2.40
N LEU A 377 18.70 26.19 -3.06
CA LEU A 377 17.65 27.12 -2.64
C LEU A 377 17.08 26.75 -1.27
N ARG A 378 16.88 25.46 -1.02
CA ARG A 378 16.44 24.93 0.28
C ARG A 378 17.36 25.34 1.42
N HIS A 379 18.67 25.50 1.17
CA HIS A 379 19.59 25.96 2.21
C HIS A 379 19.33 27.40 2.69
N TYR A 380 18.71 28.23 1.85
CA TYR A 380 18.31 29.60 2.17
C TYR A 380 16.89 29.69 2.72
N CYS A 381 16.14 28.59 2.76
CA CYS A 381 14.78 28.59 3.29
C CYS A 381 14.75 28.72 4.82
N GLU A 382 13.82 29.53 5.32
CA GLU A 382 13.57 29.68 6.74
C GLU A 382 12.40 28.78 7.17
N THR A 383 12.53 28.20 8.35
CA THR A 383 11.44 27.49 9.03
C THR A 383 11.13 28.20 10.34
N TYR A 384 9.85 28.50 10.54
CA TYR A 384 9.32 29.18 11.71
C TYR A 384 8.66 28.20 12.67
N GLU A 385 8.59 28.56 13.95
CA GLU A 385 7.89 27.77 14.93
C GLU A 385 6.38 27.71 14.64
N SER A 386 5.83 26.50 14.74
CA SER A 386 4.41 26.26 14.55
C SER A 386 3.71 26.11 15.89
N LEU A 387 2.72 26.98 16.11
CA LEU A 387 1.84 26.95 17.27
C LEU A 387 0.64 25.98 17.07
N TYR A 388 0.50 25.41 15.86
CA TYR A 388 -0.65 24.59 15.49
C TYR A 388 -0.30 23.10 15.51
N GLN A 389 -1.03 22.35 16.34
CA GLN A 389 -1.05 20.89 16.29
C GLN A 389 -2.03 20.43 15.21
N VAL A 390 -1.59 19.50 14.38
CA VAL A 390 -2.41 18.92 13.31
C VAL A 390 -3.00 17.62 13.83
N LYS A 391 -4.34 17.55 13.92
CA LYS A 391 -5.07 16.30 14.13
C LYS A 391 -5.45 15.73 12.77
N ARG A 392 -5.15 14.45 12.56
CA ARG A 392 -5.50 13.75 11.32
C ARG A 392 -6.66 12.81 11.54
N ARG A 393 -7.40 12.57 10.46
CA ARG A 393 -8.36 11.48 10.40
C ARG A 393 -7.62 10.22 9.98
N SER A 394 -7.79 9.16 10.76
CA SER A 394 -7.31 7.83 10.44
C SER A 394 -8.50 6.90 10.38
N GLU A 395 -8.55 6.08 9.34
CA GLU A 395 -9.62 5.10 9.14
C GLU A 395 -9.32 3.85 9.96
N PHE A 396 -10.19 3.55 10.92
CA PHE A 396 -10.05 2.40 11.81
C PHE A 396 -11.15 1.38 11.58
N TRP A 397 -10.85 0.12 11.87
CA TRP A 397 -11.87 -0.88 12.12
C TRP A 397 -12.61 -0.54 13.40
N ASN A 398 -13.94 -0.48 13.27
CA ASN A 398 -14.82 -0.41 14.42
C ASN A 398 -14.59 -1.63 15.34
N PRO A 399 -14.87 -1.52 16.65
CA PRO A 399 -14.68 -2.64 17.59
C PRO A 399 -15.39 -3.94 17.16
N SER A 400 -16.53 -3.83 16.48
CA SER A 400 -17.24 -4.96 15.86
C SER A 400 -16.42 -5.64 14.76
N MET A 401 -15.83 -4.85 13.86
CA MET A 401 -14.95 -5.34 12.80
C MET A 401 -13.68 -5.98 13.35
N ILE A 402 -13.06 -5.41 14.40
CA ILE A 402 -11.92 -6.04 15.07
C ILE A 402 -12.29 -7.44 15.60
N ARG A 403 -13.47 -7.58 16.21
CA ARG A 403 -13.96 -8.88 16.69
C ARG A 403 -14.19 -9.87 15.54
N LYS A 404 -14.72 -9.40 14.40
CA LYS A 404 -14.87 -10.21 13.18
C LYS A 404 -13.51 -10.66 12.65
N TRP A 405 -12.57 -9.75 12.49
CA TRP A 405 -11.21 -10.05 12.01
C TRP A 405 -10.49 -11.07 12.89
N LYS A 406 -10.61 -10.97 14.22
CA LYS A 406 -10.08 -11.97 15.17
C LYS A 406 -10.72 -13.36 15.03
N LYS A 407 -11.89 -13.46 14.39
CA LYS A 407 -12.64 -14.70 14.15
C LYS A 407 -12.74 -15.03 12.66
N ARG A 408 -11.95 -14.38 11.80
CA ARG A 408 -12.03 -14.50 10.33
C ARG A 408 -12.14 -15.95 9.87
N ASP A 409 -11.22 -16.80 10.29
CA ASP A 409 -11.18 -18.20 9.83
C ASP A 409 -12.41 -18.99 10.27
N LYS A 410 -12.92 -18.74 11.48
CA LYS A 410 -14.15 -19.37 11.97
C LYS A 410 -15.37 -18.92 11.17
N ILE A 411 -15.41 -17.66 10.77
CA ILE A 411 -16.49 -17.11 9.94
C ILE A 411 -16.43 -17.72 8.54
N VAL A 412 -15.23 -17.79 7.94
CA VAL A 412 -15.04 -18.42 6.62
C VAL A 412 -15.45 -19.90 6.66
N GLN A 413 -15.00 -20.66 7.66
CA GLN A 413 -15.37 -22.07 7.84
C GLN A 413 -16.88 -22.25 8.06
N TYR A 414 -17.53 -21.35 8.80
CA TYR A 414 -18.98 -21.39 9.00
C TYR A 414 -19.74 -21.28 7.67
N PHE A 415 -19.37 -20.33 6.81
CA PHE A 415 -19.98 -20.17 5.48
C PHE A 415 -19.59 -21.26 4.47
N GLU A 416 -18.46 -21.93 4.67
CA GLU A 416 -18.07 -23.11 3.87
C GLU A 416 -18.88 -24.36 4.23
N ALA A 417 -19.28 -24.52 5.49
CA ALA A 417 -19.95 -25.73 5.98
C ALA A 417 -21.49 -25.64 6.00
N GLU A 418 -22.05 -24.57 6.56
CA GLU A 418 -23.48 -24.50 6.93
C GLU A 418 -24.12 -23.14 6.66
N GLY A 419 -23.32 -22.08 6.49
CA GLY A 419 -23.82 -20.73 6.37
C GLY A 419 -24.56 -20.51 5.05
N VAL A 420 -25.84 -20.13 5.13
CA VAL A 420 -26.59 -19.61 3.99
C VAL A 420 -26.00 -18.24 3.65
N ILE A 421 -25.11 -18.20 2.66
CA ILE A 421 -24.79 -16.94 1.99
C ILE A 421 -26.08 -16.48 1.33
N SER A 422 -26.48 -15.23 1.55
CA SER A 422 -27.58 -14.66 0.78
C SER A 422 -27.14 -14.64 -0.67
N ASP A 423 -27.62 -15.63 -1.44
CA ASP A 423 -27.44 -15.68 -2.89
C ASP A 423 -27.90 -14.36 -3.48
N VAL A 424 -27.37 -13.96 -4.64
CA VAL A 424 -27.70 -12.69 -5.29
C VAL A 424 -29.22 -12.54 -5.41
N LEU A 425 -29.94 -13.63 -5.67
CA LEU A 425 -31.41 -13.67 -5.64
C LEU A 425 -32.01 -13.36 -4.28
N VAL A 426 -31.52 -13.96 -3.19
CA VAL A 426 -32.02 -13.69 -1.83
C VAL A 426 -31.69 -12.26 -1.40
N LYS A 427 -30.53 -11.75 -1.81
CA LYS A 427 -30.13 -10.37 -1.58
C LYS A 427 -31.00 -9.40 -2.38
N CYS A 428 -31.23 -9.64 -3.67
CA CYS A 428 -32.14 -8.83 -4.48
C CYS A 428 -33.59 -8.92 -4.00
N MET A 429 -34.06 -10.09 -3.56
CA MET A 429 -35.39 -10.23 -2.94
C MET A 429 -35.48 -9.47 -1.63
N LYS A 430 -34.41 -9.47 -0.82
CA LYS A 430 -34.32 -8.61 0.36
C LYS A 430 -34.28 -7.14 -0.03
N GLU A 431 -33.43 -6.70 -0.95
CA GLU A 431 -33.33 -5.29 -1.39
C GLU A 431 -34.62 -4.79 -2.06
N VAL A 432 -35.37 -5.65 -2.76
CA VAL A 432 -36.68 -5.33 -3.34
C VAL A 432 -37.77 -5.32 -2.27
N ALA A 433 -37.68 -6.18 -1.25
CA ALA A 433 -38.60 -6.19 -0.11
C ALA A 433 -38.26 -5.14 0.95
N ASP A 434 -37.02 -4.67 0.98
CA ASP A 434 -36.50 -3.68 1.91
C ASP A 434 -36.86 -2.30 1.35
N THR A 435 -38.05 -1.84 1.72
CA THR A 435 -38.52 -0.47 1.45
C THR A 435 -37.88 0.55 2.39
N SER A 436 -36.89 0.15 3.20
CA SER A 436 -36.15 1.12 4.01
C SER A 436 -35.28 1.96 3.09
N GLU A 437 -35.63 3.23 2.96
CA GLU A 437 -34.68 4.21 2.45
C GLU A 437 -33.46 4.14 3.38
N GLY A 438 -32.27 3.94 2.79
CA GLY A 438 -31.02 4.04 3.54
C GLY A 438 -30.97 5.38 4.31
N PRO A 439 -30.02 5.53 5.24
CA PRO A 439 -29.94 6.77 6.02
C PRO A 439 -29.97 7.96 5.07
N SER A 440 -30.86 8.91 5.35
CA SER A 440 -31.09 10.04 4.45
C SER A 440 -29.77 10.78 4.19
N VAL A 441 -29.68 11.50 3.07
CA VAL A 441 -28.49 12.32 2.79
C VAL A 441 -28.17 13.24 3.97
N GLU A 442 -29.22 13.76 4.63
CA GLU A 442 -29.08 14.55 5.85
C GLU A 442 -28.44 13.77 7.00
N GLU A 443 -28.79 12.50 7.21
CA GLU A 443 -28.18 11.64 8.24
C GLU A 443 -26.72 11.30 7.93
N ILE A 444 -26.38 11.03 6.67
CA ILE A 444 -25.00 10.77 6.25
C ILE A 444 -24.15 12.04 6.44
N VAL A 445 -24.67 13.19 6.01
CA VAL A 445 -24.04 14.49 6.21
C VAL A 445 -23.94 14.80 7.70
N LYS A 446 -24.96 14.52 8.49
CA LYS A 446 -24.95 14.69 9.94
C LYS A 446 -23.89 13.81 10.61
N LYS A 447 -23.75 12.53 10.22
CA LYS A 447 -22.65 11.67 10.71
C LYS A 447 -21.28 12.25 10.37
N PHE A 448 -21.09 12.71 9.13
CA PHE A 448 -19.85 13.36 8.72
C PHE A 448 -19.57 14.64 9.53
N LEU A 449 -20.59 15.47 9.75
CA LEU A 449 -20.52 16.69 10.55
C LEU A 449 -20.31 16.39 12.04
N ASP A 450 -20.91 15.34 12.58
CA ASP A 450 -20.75 14.89 13.97
C ASP A 450 -19.34 14.35 14.20
N GLU A 451 -18.78 13.58 13.26
CA GLU A 451 -17.38 13.18 13.29
C GLU A 451 -16.45 14.39 13.17
N LYS A 452 -16.77 15.34 12.28
CA LYS A 452 -16.06 16.63 12.17
C LYS A 452 -16.14 17.42 13.48
N ALA A 453 -17.28 17.40 14.16
CA ALA A 453 -17.50 18.08 15.42
C ALA A 453 -16.78 17.38 16.58
N LYS A 454 -16.77 16.05 16.67
CA LYS A 454 -16.01 15.29 17.68
C LYS A 454 -14.52 15.61 17.60
N LEU A 455 -13.95 15.62 16.40
CA LEU A 455 -12.55 15.98 16.18
C LEU A 455 -12.24 17.44 16.57
N ARG A 456 -13.24 18.34 16.47
CA ARG A 456 -13.15 19.73 16.95
C ARG A 456 -13.37 19.87 18.46
N LYS A 457 -14.23 19.02 19.07
CA LYS A 457 -14.64 19.05 20.48
C LYS A 457 -13.72 18.30 21.43
N GLU A 458 -12.80 17.46 20.97
CA GLU A 458 -11.66 16.98 21.77
C GLU A 458 -10.64 18.09 22.14
N LYS A 459 -11.09 19.35 22.09
CA LYS A 459 -10.50 20.52 22.73
C LYS A 459 -11.60 21.19 23.55
N ALA A 460 -11.81 20.65 24.74
CA ALA A 460 -12.13 21.42 25.94
C ALA A 460 -11.34 20.77 27.07
#